data_AF-A0A840L9J4-F1
#
_entry.id   AF-A0A840L9J4-F1
#
_cell.length_a   1.000
_cell.length_b   1.000
_cell.length_c   1.000
_cell.angle_alpha   90.00
_cell.angle_beta   90.00
_cell.angle_gamma   90.00
#
_symmetry.space_group_name_H-M   'P 1'
#
loop_
_entity.id
_entity.type
_entity.pdbx_description
1 polymer ?
#
loop_
_entity_poly.entity_id
_entity_poly.type
_entity_poly.pdbx_seq_one_letter_code
_entity_poly.pdbx_strand_id
1 'polypeptide(L)'
;MNFFRDAVMADYFAGGFDGEGELLTLVHGQLSTQAARELRARLQRVAEDFARQHSLDQKLAEHEKRPYSMVLGMRSWLFEHFRHLQRNAKSC
;
A
#
# COMPACT_ATOMS: atom_id res chain seq x y z
N MET A 1 8.97 12.72 1.01
CA MET A 1 8.31 11.55 1.64
C MET A 1 8.24 11.63 3.16
N ASN A 2 9.19 12.28 3.86
CA ASN A 2 9.15 12.35 5.33
C ASN A 2 7.93 13.10 5.87
N PHE A 3 7.58 14.26 5.29
CA PHE A 3 6.39 15.03 5.69
C PHE A 3 5.09 14.20 5.64
N PHE A 4 4.87 13.41 4.59
CA PHE A 4 3.69 12.53 4.49
C PHE A 4 3.67 11.50 5.62
N ARG A 5 4.82 10.89 5.92
CA ARG A 5 4.95 9.88 6.98
C ARG A 5 4.71 10.47 8.37
N ASP A 6 5.24 11.66 8.63
CA ASP A 6 5.25 12.24 9.97
C ASP A 6 3.97 13.03 10.28
N ALA A 7 3.36 13.67 9.27
CA ALA A 7 2.24 14.59 9.47
C ALA A 7 0.89 14.07 8.91
N VAL A 8 0.90 13.14 7.95
CA VAL A 8 -0.31 12.80 7.18
C VAL A 8 -0.73 11.34 7.33
N MET A 9 0.20 10.40 7.56
CA MET A 9 -0.15 8.98 7.65
C MET A 9 -1.13 8.70 8.79
N ALA A 10 -0.94 9.29 9.98
CA ALA A 10 -1.84 9.05 11.10
C ALA A 10 -3.28 9.49 10.80
N ASP A 11 -3.45 10.66 10.20
CA ASP A 11 -4.75 11.20 9.79
C ASP A 11 -5.40 10.38 8.67
N TYR A 12 -4.63 10.04 7.63
CA TYR A 12 -5.09 9.24 6.50
C TYR A 12 -5.61 7.85 6.93
N PHE A 13 -4.87 7.14 7.80
CA PHE A 13 -5.28 5.82 8.29
C PHE A 13 -6.33 5.87 9.41
N ALA A 14 -6.61 7.04 9.99
CA ALA A 14 -7.73 7.23 10.91
C ALA A 14 -9.08 7.35 10.18
N GLY A 15 -9.08 7.53 8.86
CA GLY A 15 -10.28 7.50 8.03
C GLY A 15 -10.98 6.13 8.10
N GLY A 16 -12.31 6.14 7.94
CA GLY A 16 -13.14 4.93 8.01
C GLY A 16 -12.97 3.97 6.83
N PHE A 17 -12.54 4.48 5.66
CA PHE A 17 -12.51 3.74 4.39
C PHE A 17 -13.88 3.10 4.05
N ASP A 18 -14.97 3.79 4.43
CA ASP A 18 -16.36 3.36 4.29
C ASP A 18 -17.08 4.04 3.11
N GLY A 19 -16.40 4.96 2.41
CA GLY A 19 -16.91 5.59 1.21
C GLY A 19 -16.94 4.68 -0.01
N GLU A 20 -17.75 5.06 -0.99
CA GLU A 20 -17.79 4.41 -2.30
C GLU A 20 -16.42 4.49 -2.99
N GLY A 21 -15.84 3.34 -3.29
CA GLY A 21 -14.49 3.25 -3.89
C GLY A 21 -13.34 3.31 -2.88
N GLU A 22 -13.62 3.42 -1.59
CA GLU A 22 -12.62 3.32 -0.52
C GLU A 22 -12.42 1.87 -0.07
N LEU A 23 -11.19 1.52 0.28
CA LEU A 23 -10.83 0.19 0.77
C LEU A 23 -9.53 0.26 1.59
N LEU A 24 -9.54 -0.36 2.76
CA LEU A 24 -8.34 -0.64 3.54
C LEU A 24 -8.27 -2.14 3.87
N THR A 25 -7.22 -2.81 3.37
CA THR A 25 -7.01 -4.25 3.62
C THR A 25 -5.59 -4.51 4.10
N LEU A 26 -5.48 -5.29 5.18
CA LEU A 26 -4.21 -5.82 5.67
C LEU A 26 -4.13 -7.32 5.38
N VAL A 27 -3.12 -7.74 4.63
CA VAL A 27 -2.87 -9.16 4.31
C VAL A 27 -1.46 -9.54 4.78
N HIS A 28 -1.34 -10.73 5.40
CA HIS A 28 -0.08 -11.28 5.87
C HIS A 28 0.17 -12.67 5.27
N GLY A 29 1.44 -13.00 5.01
CA GLY A 29 1.83 -14.31 4.51
C GLY A 29 3.33 -14.39 4.24
N GLN A 30 3.79 -15.60 3.91
CA GLN A 30 5.14 -15.83 3.43
C GLN A 30 5.11 -16.01 1.91
N LEU A 31 6.01 -15.30 1.22
CA LEU A 31 6.15 -15.38 -0.23
C LEU A 31 7.58 -15.77 -0.58
N SER A 32 7.77 -16.51 -1.67
CA SER A 32 9.09 -16.67 -2.26
C SER A 32 9.58 -15.32 -2.79
N THR A 33 10.90 -15.15 -2.90
CA THR A 33 11.50 -13.92 -3.46
C THR A 33 10.99 -13.63 -4.87
N GLN A 34 10.77 -14.67 -5.69
CA GLN A 34 10.20 -14.52 -7.03
C GLN A 34 8.75 -14.00 -6.97
N ALA A 35 7.89 -14.64 -6.18
CA ALA A 35 6.49 -14.23 -6.03
C ALA A 35 6.39 -12.79 -5.48
N ALA A 36 7.24 -12.41 -4.54
CA ALA A 36 7.31 -11.04 -4.03
C ALA A 36 7.71 -10.03 -5.12
N ARG A 37 8.65 -10.36 -6.01
CA ARG A 37 9.01 -9.48 -7.15
C ARG A 37 7.85 -9.31 -8.13
N GLU A 38 7.19 -10.41 -8.47
CA GLU A 38 6.05 -10.40 -9.40
C GLU A 38 4.87 -9.61 -8.84
N LEU A 39 4.55 -9.79 -7.55
CA LEU A 39 3.48 -9.07 -6.89
C LEU A 39 3.80 -7.56 -6.80
N ARG A 40 5.05 -7.19 -6.49
CA ARG A 40 5.49 -5.79 -6.52
C ARG A 40 5.27 -5.16 -7.90
N ALA A 41 5.59 -5.87 -8.98
CA ALA A 41 5.36 -5.38 -10.33
C ALA A 41 3.87 -5.20 -10.66
N ARG A 42 2.99 -6.01 -10.08
CA ARG A 42 1.53 -5.82 -10.20
C ARG A 42 1.07 -4.60 -9.41
N LEU A 43 1.55 -4.38 -8.19
CA LEU A 43 1.25 -3.18 -7.41
C LEU A 43 1.70 -1.91 -8.13
N GLN A 44 2.86 -1.94 -8.79
CA GLN A 44 3.33 -0.81 -9.59
C GLN A 44 2.39 -0.49 -10.76
N ARG A 45 1.88 -1.51 -11.46
CA ARG A 45 0.89 -1.33 -12.53
C ARG A 45 -0.40 -0.70 -12.03
N VAL A 46 -0.89 -1.10 -10.86
CA VAL A 46 -2.08 -0.47 -10.24
C VAL A 46 -1.84 1.02 -9.97
N ALA A 47 -0.65 1.40 -9.50
CA ALA A 47 -0.30 2.81 -9.31
C ALA A 47 -0.26 3.59 -10.64
N GLU A 48 0.28 2.98 -11.70
CA GLU A 48 0.31 3.57 -13.04
C GLU A 48 -1.10 3.76 -13.62
N ASP A 49 -1.99 2.79 -13.41
CA ASP A 49 -3.37 2.87 -13.85
C ASP A 49 -4.14 3.98 -13.13
N PHE A 50 -3.92 4.17 -11.83
CA PHE A 50 -4.48 5.31 -11.09
C PHE A 50 -3.98 6.64 -11.67
N ALA A 51 -2.68 6.78 -11.93
CA ALA A 51 -2.12 8.01 -12.49
C ALA A 51 -2.67 8.31 -13.89
N ARG A 52 -2.85 7.26 -14.71
CA ARG A 52 -3.46 7.35 -16.03
C ARG A 52 -4.91 7.80 -15.93
N GLN A 53 -5.72 7.14 -15.10
CA GLN A 53 -7.13 7.46 -14.91
C GLN A 53 -7.29 8.89 -14.38
N HIS A 54 -6.50 9.27 -13.38
CA HIS A 54 -6.47 10.64 -12.85
C HIS A 54 -6.24 11.67 -13.97
N SER A 55 -5.32 11.41 -14.89
CA SER A 55 -5.04 12.30 -16.02
C SER A 55 -6.18 12.37 -17.04
N LEU A 56 -6.91 11.26 -17.25
CA LEU A 56 -8.08 11.23 -18.12
C LEU A 56 -9.23 12.05 -17.51
N ASP A 57 -9.45 11.91 -16.20
CA ASP A 57 -10.54 12.54 -15.47
C ASP A 57 -10.31 14.03 -15.19
N GLN A 58 -9.11 14.56 -15.47
CA GLN A 58 -8.83 16.00 -15.39
C GLN A 58 -9.78 16.82 -16.27
N LYS A 59 -10.26 16.24 -17.38
CA LYS A 59 -11.18 16.89 -18.33
C LYS A 59 -12.64 16.90 -17.89
N LEU A 60 -13.01 16.09 -16.90
CA LEU A 60 -14.38 16.00 -16.39
C LEU A 60 -14.73 17.22 -15.56
N ALA A 61 -16.03 17.53 -15.50
CA ALA A 61 -16.53 18.59 -14.64
C ALA A 61 -16.29 18.25 -13.15
N GLU A 62 -16.19 19.26 -12.29
CA GLU A 62 -15.86 19.04 -10.87
C GLU A 62 -16.85 18.14 -10.14
N HIS A 63 -18.14 18.19 -10.51
CA HIS A 63 -19.18 17.36 -9.90
C HIS A 63 -19.12 15.88 -10.31
N GLU A 64 -18.33 15.53 -11.33
CA GLU A 64 -18.16 14.17 -11.83
C GLU A 64 -16.94 13.46 -11.22
N LYS A 65 -16.13 14.17 -10.42
CA LYS A 65 -14.90 13.63 -9.83
C LYS A 65 -14.85 13.85 -8.33
N ARG A 66 -14.28 12.87 -7.62
CA ARG A 66 -14.00 12.93 -6.19
C ARG A 66 -12.49 12.80 -5.95
N PRO A 67 -11.94 13.45 -4.93
CA PRO A 67 -10.54 13.26 -4.58
C PRO A 67 -10.33 11.85 -4.01
N TYR A 68 -9.45 11.09 -4.63
CA TYR A 68 -8.98 9.82 -4.10
C TYR A 68 -7.48 9.91 -3.85
N SER A 69 -7.03 9.29 -2.76
CA SER A 69 -5.60 9.09 -2.47
C SER A 69 -5.37 7.60 -2.32
N MET A 70 -4.25 7.11 -2.85
CA MET A 70 -3.92 5.68 -2.79
C MET A 70 -2.50 5.49 -2.25
N VAL A 71 -2.38 4.68 -1.20
CA VAL A 71 -1.10 4.27 -0.62
C VAL A 71 -0.93 2.77 -0.83
N LEU A 72 0.06 2.37 -1.63
CA LEU A 72 0.43 0.96 -1.81
C LEU A 72 1.75 0.68 -1.13
N GLY A 73 1.81 -0.39 -0.34
CA GLY A 73 3.02 -0.79 0.38
C GLY A 73 3.12 -2.29 0.48
N MET A 74 4.30 -2.82 0.15
CA MET A 74 4.66 -4.21 0.43
C MET A 74 6.09 -4.23 0.96
N ARG A 75 6.28 -4.80 2.14
CA ARG A 75 7.60 -4.98 2.74
C ARG A 75 7.69 -6.34 3.40
N SER A 76 8.90 -6.91 3.38
CA SER A 76 9.23 -7.95 4.34
C SER A 76 9.23 -7.30 5.72
N TRP A 77 8.27 -7.71 6.55
CA TRP A 77 8.15 -7.23 7.92
C TRP A 77 8.23 -8.44 8.84
N LEU A 78 9.26 -8.48 9.69
CA LEU A 78 9.22 -9.29 10.89
C LEU A 78 8.77 -8.38 12.03
N PHE A 79 7.65 -8.70 12.67
CA PHE A 79 7.17 -7.89 13.79
C PHE A 79 8.29 -7.84 14.83
N GLU A 80 8.66 -6.64 15.30
CA GLU A 80 9.88 -6.48 16.09
C GLU A 80 9.86 -7.30 17.38
N HIS A 81 8.67 -7.54 17.93
CA HIS A 81 8.45 -8.42 19.07
C HIS A 81 8.55 -9.92 18.75
N PHE A 82 8.79 -10.34 17.50
CA PHE A 82 9.07 -11.75 17.13
C PHE A 82 10.51 -11.96 16.66
N ARG A 83 11.36 -10.91 16.60
CA ARG A 83 12.78 -11.06 16.24
C ARG A 83 13.54 -11.97 17.21
N HIS A 84 13.17 -12.00 18.48
CA HIS A 84 13.78 -12.87 19.49
C HIS A 84 13.34 -14.34 19.37
N LEU A 85 12.31 -14.65 18.58
CA LEU A 85 11.82 -16.01 18.33
C LEU A 85 12.32 -16.60 17.02
N GLN A 86 13.06 -15.84 16.20
CA GLN A 86 13.79 -16.42 15.08
C GLN A 86 14.89 -17.33 15.62
N ARG A 87 14.67 -18.63 15.55
CA ARG A 87 15.74 -19.61 15.73
C ARG A 87 16.75 -19.34 14.62
N ASN A 88 17.95 -18.90 15.00
CA ASN A 88 19.11 -18.97 14.13
C ASN A 88 19.23 -20.41 13.67
N ALA A 89 18.81 -20.71 12.44
CA ALA A 89 19.22 -21.91 11.75
C ALA A 89 20.70 -21.76 11.36
N LYS A 90 21.56 -21.66 12.37
CA LYS A 90 22.96 -22.06 12.29
C LYS A 90 23.09 -23.27 13.18
N SER A 91 22.81 -24.43 12.64
CA SER A 91 23.17 -25.69 13.26
C SER A 91 23.35 -26.74 12.18
N CYS A 92 24.62 -27.13 12.02
CA CYS A 92 25.20 -28.22 11.23
C CYS A 92 25.46 -27.95 9.75
#